data_AF-A0A2I7N8U8-F1
#
_entry.id   AF-A0A2I7N8U8-F1
#
_cell.length_a   1.000
_cell.length_b   1.000
_cell.length_c   1.000
_cell.angle_alpha   90.00
_cell.angle_beta   90.00
_cell.angle_gamma   90.00
#
_symmetry.space_group_name_H-M   'P 1'
#
loop_
_entity.id
_entity.type
_entity.pdbx_description
1 polymer ?
#
loop_
_entity_poly.entity_id
_entity_poly.type
_entity_poly.pdbx_seq_one_letter_code
_entity_poly.pdbx_strand_id
1 'polypeptide(L)'
;MKKNKLITLLLALATGQVFAHGYQTAPYSRTAYLVDTNKVGLIEYNPNQISNNMPTQELGSMTLTQINAYVSPKQNGTGPLAFYKDNYPIQDDRLCGYTENSSAKYFPDLNKSLPDNLMTKISSGHDIQFNWSYSAWHKNSNNFVFITHYAPGQYKPNPSWKDLHLVCALGADPYVNSGDKTSSWKCKLPEMSGDEKQVMVTIWQRVDPAGENFISCSDVKVEGGQVVPPEQIWTVLNKSLGPWPANLAAESAAPKAGQLVTFELSGTKNGVKSIIESYSLSISANNLHNWEKVLAAKINSDTTHARYVEVGELNKSTGGVVYNENDKTKNYVYLNHTISDPTVKYSYRLTKKKDPNPVITTWTPVGEKLSSWVNPTLVKAKDKLTFALQVNGTEETVPAVTVSTPEKAETQVANAVNKYVFSNSLKVRAGVLSGNTVKFVAGGDNRVYVYRATDDTRTISYVVRNSHAKPASNYPVYPAGIGSYKVGDLVQDATSQRVYACVEASWCNMSQYTLTGTEGAWKEVHPKAAPSGYQTYPAGQPYAVGSTIADVEGNLYKCNVAGWCNQGGAYTPGIGAHWADAWSKL
;
A
#
# COMPACT_ATOMS: atom_id res chain seq x y z
N MET A 1 42.12 -2.85 55.83
CA MET A 1 41.04 -3.86 55.80
C MET A 1 39.75 -3.24 56.33
N LYS A 2 38.77 -2.99 55.46
CA LYS A 2 37.33 -2.93 55.77
C LYS A 2 36.56 -2.91 54.45
N LYS A 3 35.72 -3.94 54.27
CA LYS A 3 34.88 -4.19 53.09
C LYS A 3 33.74 -3.17 53.05
N ASN A 4 33.57 -2.45 51.94
CA ASN A 4 32.29 -1.82 51.59
C ASN A 4 31.73 -2.49 50.34
N LYS A 5 30.55 -3.10 50.52
CA LYS A 5 29.76 -3.77 49.49
C LYS A 5 29.24 -2.73 48.50
N LEU A 6 29.58 -2.88 47.22
CA LEU A 6 28.91 -2.17 46.14
C LEU A 6 27.70 -3.00 45.71
N ILE A 7 26.50 -2.47 45.94
CA ILE A 7 25.25 -3.04 45.42
C ILE A 7 25.15 -2.60 43.96
N THR A 8 25.36 -3.54 43.04
CA THR A 8 25.10 -3.34 41.61
C THR A 8 23.61 -3.48 41.37
N LEU A 9 22.93 -2.36 41.14
CA LEU A 9 21.55 -2.33 40.67
C LEU A 9 21.57 -2.70 39.18
N LEU A 10 21.29 -3.96 38.84
CA LEU A 10 20.95 -4.34 37.47
C LEU A 10 19.61 -3.70 37.13
N LEU A 11 19.62 -2.61 36.34
CA LEU A 11 18.45 -2.27 35.54
C LEU A 11 18.32 -3.34 34.46
N ALA A 12 17.42 -4.31 34.69
CA ALA A 12 16.91 -5.15 33.63
C ALA A 12 16.21 -4.23 32.62
N LEU A 13 16.84 -4.05 31.45
CA LEU A 13 16.17 -3.56 30.26
C LEU A 13 15.05 -4.56 29.96
N ALA A 14 13.82 -4.22 30.33
CA ALA A 14 12.65 -4.89 29.82
C ALA A 14 12.65 -4.69 28.30
N THR A 15 13.14 -5.69 27.57
CA THR A 15 12.94 -5.79 26.13
C THR A 15 11.45 -5.78 25.89
N GLY A 16 10.92 -4.70 25.32
CA GLY A 16 9.54 -4.66 24.88
C GLY A 16 9.33 -5.78 23.86
N GLN A 17 8.69 -6.87 24.27
CA GLN A 17 8.18 -7.87 23.34
C GLN A 17 7.03 -7.21 22.58
N VAL A 18 7.33 -6.75 21.36
CA VAL A 18 6.30 -6.33 20.44
C VAL A 18 5.71 -7.60 19.84
N PHE A 19 4.48 -7.90 20.23
CA PHE A 19 3.76 -9.09 19.80
C PHE A 19 3.28 -8.96 18.34
N ALA A 20 3.42 -10.04 17.58
CA ALA A 20 3.08 -10.12 16.15
C ALA A 20 1.97 -11.15 15.93
N HIS A 21 0.89 -10.81 15.21
CA HIS A 21 -0.13 -11.83 14.91
C HIS A 21 -0.94 -11.65 13.61
N GLY A 22 -1.49 -12.77 13.12
CA GLY A 22 -2.32 -12.89 11.91
C GLY A 22 -2.91 -14.29 11.71
N TYR A 23 -3.52 -14.57 10.56
CA TYR A 23 -3.83 -15.93 10.06
C TYR A 23 -4.25 -15.85 8.58
N GLN A 24 -4.15 -16.97 7.87
CA GLN A 24 -4.60 -17.06 6.48
C GLN A 24 -6.11 -17.12 6.38
N THR A 25 -6.71 -16.29 5.52
CA THR A 25 -8.15 -16.32 5.19
C THR A 25 -8.41 -16.91 3.80
N ALA A 26 -7.42 -16.90 2.90
CA ALA A 26 -7.48 -17.57 1.60
C ALA A 26 -6.12 -18.21 1.24
N PRO A 27 -6.08 -19.43 0.67
CA PRO A 27 -7.13 -20.46 0.74
C PRO A 27 -7.68 -20.64 2.16
N TYR A 28 -8.94 -21.03 2.28
CA TYR A 28 -9.62 -21.06 3.59
C TYR A 28 -8.85 -21.99 4.56
N SER A 29 -8.50 -21.48 5.74
CA SER A 29 -7.63 -22.19 6.69
C SER A 29 -8.41 -22.77 7.86
N ARG A 30 -7.82 -23.76 8.53
CA ARG A 30 -8.38 -24.32 9.77
C ARG A 30 -8.50 -23.27 10.86
N THR A 31 -7.53 -22.38 10.92
CA THR A 31 -7.52 -21.24 11.83
C THR A 31 -8.67 -20.28 11.54
N ALA A 32 -8.89 -19.90 10.27
CA ALA A 32 -10.02 -19.08 9.86
C ALA A 32 -11.35 -19.75 10.21
N TYR A 33 -11.47 -21.07 10.00
CA TYR A 33 -12.66 -21.83 10.39
C TYR A 33 -12.94 -21.79 11.89
N LEU A 34 -11.93 -21.92 12.76
CA LEU A 34 -12.12 -21.79 14.21
C LEU A 34 -12.53 -20.37 14.60
N VAL A 35 -12.00 -19.35 13.94
CA VAL A 35 -12.39 -17.95 14.15
C VAL A 35 -13.85 -17.73 13.74
N ASP A 36 -14.22 -18.11 12.51
CA ASP A 36 -15.55 -17.87 11.94
C ASP A 36 -16.65 -18.66 12.68
N THR A 37 -16.31 -19.82 13.25
CA THR A 37 -17.24 -20.61 14.06
C THR A 37 -17.29 -20.19 15.53
N ASN A 38 -16.66 -19.06 15.88
CA ASN A 38 -16.57 -18.53 17.24
C ASN A 38 -16.00 -19.54 18.25
N LYS A 39 -15.13 -20.44 17.78
CA LYS A 39 -14.40 -21.44 18.58
C LYS A 39 -13.01 -20.96 18.98
N VAL A 40 -12.81 -19.64 18.99
CA VAL A 40 -11.55 -18.99 19.35
C VAL A 40 -11.04 -19.36 20.75
N GLY A 41 -11.93 -19.75 21.67
CA GLY A 41 -11.54 -20.25 23.00
C GLY A 41 -10.76 -21.57 23.00
N LEU A 42 -10.68 -22.26 21.86
CA LEU A 42 -9.89 -23.49 21.68
C LEU A 42 -8.43 -23.21 21.25
N ILE A 43 -8.09 -21.94 21.02
CA ILE A 43 -6.77 -21.45 20.63
C ILE A 43 -6.39 -20.31 21.57
N GLU A 44 -5.52 -20.61 22.53
CA GLU A 44 -5.12 -19.68 23.57
C GLU A 44 -3.94 -18.82 23.08
N TYR A 45 -4.24 -17.64 22.52
CA TYR A 45 -3.39 -16.42 22.45
C TYR A 45 -4.06 -15.38 21.51
N ASN A 46 -3.91 -14.08 21.80
CA ASN A 46 -4.67 -12.98 21.18
C ASN A 46 -4.06 -12.44 19.86
N PRO A 47 -4.64 -12.71 18.67
CA PRO A 47 -5.66 -13.72 18.39
C PRO A 47 -5.18 -14.78 17.39
N ASN A 48 -5.17 -16.03 17.85
CA ASN A 48 -5.64 -17.21 17.12
C ASN A 48 -4.72 -17.74 16.02
N GLN A 49 -3.47 -18.14 16.31
CA GLN A 49 -2.64 -18.87 15.34
C GLN A 49 -1.50 -19.64 16.01
N ILE A 50 -0.86 -20.51 15.23
CA ILE A 50 0.32 -21.26 15.64
C ILE A 50 1.55 -20.37 15.45
N SER A 51 2.28 -20.10 16.52
CA SER A 51 3.57 -19.42 16.43
C SER A 51 4.70 -20.16 17.14
N ASN A 52 5.88 -20.11 16.52
CA ASN A 52 7.11 -20.72 17.00
C ASN A 52 8.29 -19.78 16.71
N ASN A 53 9.36 -19.89 17.48
CA ASN A 53 10.59 -19.14 17.22
C ASN A 53 11.59 -20.01 16.45
N MET A 54 12.57 -19.38 15.81
CA MET A 54 13.71 -20.13 15.30
C MET A 54 14.65 -20.51 16.46
N PRO A 55 15.37 -21.65 16.39
CA PRO A 55 16.20 -22.11 17.52
C PRO A 55 17.36 -21.18 17.87
N THR A 56 17.83 -20.37 16.93
CA THR A 56 18.95 -19.44 17.15
C THR A 56 18.66 -18.09 16.50
N GLN A 57 19.33 -17.06 17.02
CA GLN A 57 19.15 -15.68 16.54
C GLN A 57 19.64 -15.49 15.11
N GLU A 58 20.70 -16.23 14.74
CA GLU A 58 21.25 -16.23 13.38
C GLU A 58 20.23 -16.78 12.38
N LEU A 59 19.54 -17.87 12.73
CA LEU A 59 18.52 -18.48 11.89
C LEU A 59 17.28 -17.58 11.78
N GLY A 60 16.86 -16.95 12.88
CA GLY A 60 15.73 -16.01 12.88
C GLY A 60 15.97 -14.77 12.03
N SER A 61 17.22 -14.31 11.97
CA SER A 61 17.60 -13.09 11.22
C SER A 61 17.84 -13.33 9.73
N MET A 62 17.65 -14.56 9.21
CA MET A 62 17.92 -14.86 7.81
C MET A 62 16.91 -14.16 6.88
N THR A 63 17.44 -13.43 5.91
CA THR A 63 16.66 -12.80 4.83
C THR A 63 16.10 -13.85 3.86
N LEU A 64 15.09 -13.47 3.07
CA LEU A 64 14.58 -14.31 1.98
C LEU A 64 15.70 -14.83 1.07
N THR A 65 16.63 -13.96 0.67
CA THR A 65 17.76 -14.34 -0.20
C THR A 65 18.63 -15.41 0.44
N GLN A 66 18.92 -15.29 1.73
CA GLN A 66 19.71 -16.29 2.46
C GLN A 66 18.97 -17.63 2.59
N ILE A 67 17.66 -17.60 2.87
CA ILE A 67 16.83 -18.81 2.97
C ILE A 67 16.68 -19.48 1.60
N ASN A 68 16.51 -18.71 0.52
CA ASN A 68 16.46 -19.22 -0.85
C ASN A 68 17.78 -19.85 -1.30
N ALA A 69 18.91 -19.33 -0.82
CA ALA A 69 20.24 -19.86 -1.09
C ALA A 69 20.67 -20.97 -0.11
N TYR A 70 19.82 -21.36 0.85
CA TYR A 70 20.18 -22.35 1.86
C TYR A 70 20.53 -23.70 1.21
N VAL A 71 21.62 -24.31 1.67
CA VAL A 71 22.01 -25.68 1.29
C VAL A 71 22.05 -26.49 2.57
N SER A 72 21.27 -27.57 2.61
CA SER A 72 21.20 -28.41 3.82
C SER A 72 22.52 -29.13 4.07
N PRO A 73 23.12 -29.00 5.27
CA PRO A 73 24.26 -29.82 5.66
C PRO A 73 23.85 -31.19 6.21
N LYS A 74 22.57 -31.40 6.53
CA LYS A 74 22.05 -32.64 7.16
C LYS A 74 21.36 -33.57 6.16
N GLN A 75 20.84 -33.02 5.07
CA GLN A 75 20.02 -33.71 4.07
C GLN A 75 20.43 -33.26 2.66
N ASN A 76 20.08 -34.04 1.64
CA ASN A 76 20.23 -33.59 0.26
C ASN A 76 19.07 -32.64 -0.08
N GLY A 77 19.35 -31.35 -0.32
CA GLY A 77 18.34 -30.37 -0.69
C GLY A 77 18.78 -28.91 -0.53
N THR A 78 18.03 -28.01 -1.16
CA THR A 78 18.29 -26.56 -1.13
C THR A 78 17.02 -25.75 -0.89
N GLY A 79 17.20 -24.48 -0.55
CA GLY A 79 16.15 -23.49 -0.43
C GLY A 79 15.30 -23.62 0.84
N PRO A 80 14.11 -22.97 0.86
CA PRO A 80 13.28 -22.84 2.06
C PRO A 80 12.84 -24.18 2.66
N LEU A 81 12.48 -25.16 1.83
CA LEU A 81 12.07 -26.47 2.33
C LEU A 81 13.20 -27.16 3.09
N ALA A 82 14.42 -27.10 2.56
CA ALA A 82 15.60 -27.65 3.19
C ALA A 82 15.94 -26.92 4.49
N PHE A 83 15.79 -25.58 4.50
CA PHE A 83 15.97 -24.76 5.69
C PHE A 83 15.04 -25.17 6.83
N TYR A 84 13.74 -25.29 6.58
CA TYR A 84 12.79 -25.69 7.63
C TYR A 84 12.96 -27.15 8.06
N LYS A 85 13.29 -28.07 7.14
CA LYS A 85 13.62 -29.46 7.48
C LYS A 85 14.78 -29.57 8.48
N ASP A 86 15.78 -28.72 8.36
CA ASP A 86 16.98 -28.81 9.20
C ASP A 86 16.85 -28.09 10.54
N ASN A 87 16.02 -27.05 10.58
CA ASN A 87 16.07 -26.04 11.64
C ASN A 87 14.75 -25.79 12.34
N TYR A 88 13.60 -26.21 11.79
CA TYR A 88 12.34 -25.98 12.47
C TYR A 88 12.22 -26.89 13.71
N PRO A 89 11.77 -26.36 14.86
CA PRO A 89 11.72 -27.14 16.10
C PRO A 89 10.77 -28.36 16.03
N ILE A 90 9.77 -28.32 15.15
CA ILE A 90 8.74 -29.36 15.01
C ILE A 90 8.96 -30.14 13.74
N GLN A 91 9.21 -31.43 13.89
CA GLN A 91 9.59 -32.31 12.77
C GLN A 91 8.58 -33.45 12.52
N ASP A 92 7.53 -33.54 13.34
CA ASP A 92 6.50 -34.57 13.28
C ASP A 92 5.15 -34.04 12.78
N ASP A 93 4.11 -34.86 12.88
CA ASP A 93 2.75 -34.63 12.39
C ASP A 93 1.97 -33.60 13.24
N ARG A 94 2.66 -32.59 13.77
CA ARG A 94 2.09 -31.53 14.61
C ARG A 94 2.29 -30.14 14.04
N LEU A 95 2.77 -30.03 12.79
CA LEU A 95 3.04 -28.75 12.14
C LEU A 95 1.82 -27.81 12.16
N CYS A 96 0.63 -28.36 11.96
CA CYS A 96 -0.64 -27.63 11.96
C CYS A 96 -1.27 -27.44 13.34
N GLY A 97 -0.60 -27.75 14.45
CA GLY A 97 -1.21 -27.59 15.77
C GLY A 97 -0.25 -27.27 16.91
N TYR A 98 1.06 -27.34 16.71
CA TYR A 98 2.04 -27.13 17.78
C TYR A 98 2.55 -25.69 17.83
N THR A 99 2.58 -25.10 19.03
CA THR A 99 3.12 -23.76 19.28
C THR A 99 4.03 -23.72 20.50
N GLU A 100 5.23 -23.16 20.38
CA GLU A 100 6.12 -22.90 21.52
C GLU A 100 5.71 -21.66 22.30
N ASN A 101 5.01 -20.72 21.65
CA ASN A 101 4.72 -19.40 22.20
C ASN A 101 3.38 -19.34 22.96
N SER A 102 2.66 -20.45 23.12
CA SER A 102 1.46 -20.56 23.98
C SER A 102 1.69 -21.48 25.20
N SER A 103 0.96 -21.20 26.29
CA SER A 103 0.85 -22.05 27.49
C SER A 103 0.31 -23.45 27.16
N ALA A 104 -0.62 -23.55 26.21
CA ALA A 104 -1.24 -24.80 25.82
C ALA A 104 -0.27 -25.75 25.09
N LYS A 105 0.79 -25.19 24.48
CA LYS A 105 1.83 -25.87 23.66
C LYS A 105 1.33 -26.65 22.44
N TYR A 106 0.04 -26.96 22.36
CA TYR A 106 -0.55 -27.78 21.31
C TYR A 106 -2.07 -27.58 21.21
N PHE A 107 -2.58 -27.45 19.98
CA PHE A 107 -3.99 -27.24 19.65
C PHE A 107 -4.51 -28.38 18.76
N PRO A 108 -5.14 -29.42 19.34
CA PRO A 108 -5.55 -30.61 18.61
C PRO A 108 -6.63 -30.37 17.55
N ASP A 109 -7.42 -29.30 17.67
CA ASP A 109 -8.49 -28.99 16.71
C ASP A 109 -7.95 -28.48 15.38
N LEU A 110 -6.78 -27.84 15.37
CA LEU A 110 -6.10 -27.44 14.13
C LEU A 110 -5.45 -28.63 13.40
N ASN A 111 -5.36 -29.77 14.08
CA ASN A 111 -4.91 -31.04 13.50
C ASN A 111 -6.05 -31.84 12.83
N LYS A 112 -7.27 -31.29 12.80
CA LYS A 112 -8.42 -31.88 12.11
C LYS A 112 -8.58 -31.21 10.75
N SER A 113 -8.88 -32.02 9.73
CA SER A 113 -9.26 -31.53 8.41
C SER A 113 -10.46 -30.57 8.51
N LEU A 114 -10.48 -29.55 7.66
CA LEU A 114 -11.71 -28.84 7.34
C LEU A 114 -12.78 -29.82 6.83
N PRO A 115 -14.07 -29.54 7.08
CA PRO A 115 -15.15 -30.20 6.36
C PRO A 115 -14.93 -30.16 4.85
N ASP A 116 -15.19 -31.27 4.17
CA ASP A 116 -14.95 -31.47 2.74
C ASP A 116 -15.57 -30.41 1.82
N ASN A 117 -16.69 -29.82 2.24
CA ASN A 117 -17.41 -28.77 1.53
C ASN A 117 -16.87 -27.36 1.79
N LEU A 118 -15.93 -27.22 2.74
CA LEU A 118 -15.23 -25.97 3.06
C LEU A 118 -13.80 -25.95 2.55
N MET A 119 -13.31 -27.06 1.99
CA MET A 119 -11.99 -27.12 1.35
C MET A 119 -11.99 -26.22 0.11
N THR A 120 -10.96 -25.38 0.00
CA THR A 120 -10.82 -24.51 -1.17
C THR A 120 -10.46 -25.35 -2.39
N LYS A 121 -11.23 -25.23 -3.47
CA LYS A 121 -10.90 -25.87 -4.74
C LYS A 121 -9.78 -25.10 -5.44
N ILE A 122 -8.74 -25.80 -5.86
CA ILE A 122 -7.56 -25.21 -6.51
C ILE A 122 -7.21 -25.99 -7.79
N SER A 123 -6.52 -25.31 -8.70
CA SER A 123 -6.14 -25.84 -10.01
C SER A 123 -4.65 -26.13 -10.07
N SER A 124 -4.28 -27.35 -10.47
CA SER A 124 -2.92 -27.69 -10.89
C SER A 124 -2.37 -26.66 -11.88
N GLY A 125 -1.11 -26.26 -11.78
CA GLY A 125 -0.46 -25.40 -12.79
C GLY A 125 -0.86 -23.90 -12.81
N HIS A 126 -1.85 -23.48 -12.02
CA HIS A 126 -2.37 -22.10 -12.02
C HIS A 126 -2.01 -21.30 -10.77
N ASP A 127 -2.13 -19.98 -10.87
CA ASP A 127 -1.97 -19.08 -9.73
C ASP A 127 -3.07 -19.28 -8.68
N ILE A 128 -2.65 -19.46 -7.43
CA ILE A 128 -3.52 -19.48 -6.26
C ILE A 128 -3.39 -18.14 -5.54
N GLN A 129 -4.53 -17.56 -5.20
CA GLN A 129 -4.60 -16.35 -4.39
C GLN A 129 -4.49 -16.69 -2.90
N PHE A 130 -3.55 -16.05 -2.23
CA PHE A 130 -3.39 -16.08 -0.78
C PHE A 130 -3.81 -14.76 -0.17
N ASN A 131 -4.52 -14.81 0.95
CA ASN A 131 -4.85 -13.66 1.78
C ASN A 131 -4.54 -13.98 3.23
N TRP A 132 -3.89 -13.03 3.91
CA TRP A 132 -3.67 -13.07 5.34
C TRP A 132 -4.32 -11.86 5.99
N SER A 133 -4.88 -12.05 7.18
CA SER A 133 -5.23 -10.97 8.09
C SER A 133 -4.17 -10.87 9.18
N TYR A 134 -3.80 -9.66 9.56
CA TYR A 134 -2.79 -9.36 10.59
C TYR A 134 -3.44 -8.54 11.71
N SER A 135 -3.35 -9.00 12.95
CA SER A 135 -3.66 -8.14 14.10
C SER A 135 -2.53 -7.14 14.36
N ALA A 136 -1.28 -7.49 14.03
CA ALA A 136 -0.09 -6.64 14.08
C ALA A 136 0.88 -7.05 12.98
N TRP A 137 1.21 -6.12 12.06
CA TRP A 137 2.13 -6.35 10.95
C TRP A 137 3.60 -6.09 11.34
N HIS A 138 4.53 -6.89 10.81
CA HIS A 138 5.97 -6.81 11.12
C HIS A 138 6.83 -6.76 9.86
N LYS A 139 7.58 -5.67 9.71
CA LYS A 139 8.60 -5.47 8.68
C LYS A 139 9.99 -5.56 9.33
N ASN A 140 10.92 -6.37 8.86
CA ASN A 140 10.91 -7.24 7.67
C ASN A 140 10.36 -8.64 7.98
N SER A 141 9.69 -9.26 7.01
CA SER A 141 9.23 -10.64 7.11
C SER A 141 9.22 -11.33 5.74
N ASN A 142 9.11 -12.65 5.73
CA ASN A 142 9.06 -13.51 4.54
C ASN A 142 7.81 -14.39 4.58
N ASN A 143 7.24 -14.70 3.42
CA ASN A 143 6.15 -15.66 3.26
C ASN A 143 6.63 -16.88 2.48
N PHE A 144 6.39 -18.08 3.03
CA PHE A 144 6.69 -19.35 2.39
C PHE A 144 5.41 -20.15 2.25
N VAL A 145 5.19 -20.73 1.08
CA VAL A 145 4.04 -21.58 0.80
C VAL A 145 4.54 -22.96 0.41
N PHE A 146 4.03 -23.97 1.09
CA PHE A 146 4.25 -25.37 0.81
C PHE A 146 2.93 -26.07 0.53
N ILE A 147 2.99 -27.18 -0.20
CA ILE A 147 1.84 -28.06 -0.42
C ILE A 147 2.28 -29.52 -0.28
N THR A 148 1.37 -30.37 0.19
CA THR A 148 1.57 -31.83 0.18
C THR A 148 1.45 -32.41 -1.23
N HIS A 149 2.13 -33.52 -1.49
CA HIS A 149 1.93 -34.37 -2.68
C HIS A 149 1.48 -35.78 -2.27
N TYR A 150 0.31 -35.89 -1.64
CA TYR A 150 -0.21 -37.19 -1.22
C TYR A 150 -0.61 -38.04 -2.43
N ALA A 151 -0.32 -39.34 -2.36
CA ALA A 151 -0.84 -40.31 -3.32
C ALA A 151 -2.35 -40.55 -3.12
N PRO A 152 -3.09 -41.02 -4.13
CA PRO A 152 -4.54 -41.21 -4.02
C PRO A 152 -4.94 -42.10 -2.82
N GLY A 153 -5.88 -41.62 -2.01
CA GLY A 153 -6.35 -42.28 -0.80
C GLY A 153 -5.42 -42.16 0.40
N GLN A 154 -4.34 -41.38 0.30
CA GLN A 154 -3.35 -41.18 1.36
C GLN A 154 -3.41 -39.79 1.99
N TYR A 155 -4.47 -39.02 1.70
CA TYR A 155 -4.66 -37.72 2.34
C TYR A 155 -4.57 -37.82 3.87
N LYS A 156 -3.69 -36.98 4.43
CA LYS A 156 -3.48 -36.84 5.86
C LYS A 156 -3.56 -35.35 6.23
N PRO A 157 -4.42 -34.96 7.18
CA PRO A 157 -4.56 -33.55 7.55
C PRO A 157 -3.30 -32.99 8.22
N ASN A 158 -2.44 -33.82 8.81
CA ASN A 158 -1.25 -33.34 9.51
C ASN A 158 0.01 -33.75 8.76
N PRO A 159 0.51 -32.88 7.85
CA PRO A 159 1.74 -33.17 7.13
C PRO A 159 2.95 -33.05 8.05
N SER A 160 3.96 -33.85 7.73
CA SER A 160 5.33 -33.64 8.16
C SER A 160 6.09 -32.86 7.08
N TRP A 161 7.29 -32.37 7.39
CA TRP A 161 8.14 -31.72 6.37
C TRP A 161 8.52 -32.63 5.20
N LYS A 162 8.43 -33.95 5.35
CA LYS A 162 8.72 -34.90 4.26
C LYS A 162 7.63 -34.90 3.21
N ASP A 163 6.40 -34.58 3.59
CA ASP A 163 5.25 -34.55 2.70
C ASP A 163 5.19 -33.25 1.88
N LEU A 164 5.93 -32.22 2.31
CA LEU A 164 5.84 -30.87 1.79
C LEU A 164 6.78 -30.60 0.62
N HIS A 165 6.24 -29.89 -0.36
CA HIS A 165 6.94 -29.35 -1.52
C HIS A 165 6.79 -27.82 -1.52
N LEU A 166 7.86 -27.11 -1.88
CA LEU A 166 7.81 -25.66 -2.00
C LEU A 166 6.95 -25.27 -3.21
N VAL A 167 6.00 -24.35 -2.99
CA VAL A 167 5.22 -23.70 -4.05
C VAL A 167 5.85 -22.35 -4.39
N CYS A 168 6.08 -21.51 -3.39
CA CYS A 168 6.69 -20.19 -3.58
C CYS A 168 7.33 -19.67 -2.29
N ALA A 169 8.26 -18.72 -2.46
CA ALA A 169 8.89 -17.98 -1.38
C ALA A 169 8.99 -16.50 -1.77
N LEU A 170 8.44 -15.63 -0.93
CA LEU A 170 8.31 -14.20 -1.22
C LEU A 170 8.76 -13.39 -0.01
N GLY A 171 9.19 -12.15 -0.24
CA GLY A 171 9.25 -11.17 0.84
C GLY A 171 7.81 -10.84 1.23
N ALA A 172 7.55 -10.66 2.53
CA ALA A 172 6.25 -10.17 2.95
C ALA A 172 6.11 -8.72 2.45
N ASP A 173 4.99 -8.44 1.78
CA ASP A 173 4.78 -7.29 0.89
C ASP A 173 5.10 -5.92 1.55
N PRO A 174 5.84 -5.01 0.89
CA PRO A 174 5.94 -3.60 1.30
C PRO A 174 4.62 -2.81 1.23
N TYR A 175 3.56 -3.32 0.58
CA TYR A 175 2.25 -2.67 0.39
C TYR A 175 1.19 -3.02 1.44
N VAL A 176 1.59 -3.41 2.65
CA VAL A 176 0.71 -3.17 3.80
C VAL A 176 0.66 -1.65 4.00
N ASN A 177 -0.37 -1.00 3.44
CA ASN A 177 -0.69 0.38 3.80
C ASN A 177 -0.72 0.43 5.33
N SER A 178 -0.01 1.37 5.93
CA SER A 178 -0.03 1.62 7.37
C SER A 178 -1.47 1.96 7.81
N GLY A 179 -2.26 0.93 8.10
CA GLY A 179 -3.70 0.99 8.33
C GLY A 179 -4.44 -0.31 7.98
N ASP A 180 -4.02 -1.03 6.93
CA ASP A 180 -4.67 -2.25 6.47
C ASP A 180 -4.11 -3.49 7.19
N LYS A 181 -5.00 -4.18 7.91
CA LYS A 181 -4.71 -5.41 8.66
C LYS A 181 -4.73 -6.66 7.78
N THR A 182 -4.32 -6.57 6.52
CA THR A 182 -4.35 -7.68 5.56
C THR A 182 -3.21 -7.61 4.53
N SER A 183 -2.84 -8.76 3.95
CA SER A 183 -2.02 -8.83 2.71
C SER A 183 -2.60 -9.84 1.74
N SER A 184 -2.25 -9.69 0.47
CA SER A 184 -2.74 -10.52 -0.62
C SER A 184 -1.60 -10.80 -1.61
N TRP A 185 -1.38 -12.06 -2.00
CA TRP A 185 -0.37 -12.41 -3.01
C TRP A 185 -0.77 -13.64 -3.81
N LYS A 186 -0.13 -13.86 -4.96
CA LYS A 186 -0.36 -15.04 -5.80
C LYS A 186 0.85 -15.95 -5.82
N CYS A 187 0.61 -17.26 -5.82
CA CYS A 187 1.65 -18.25 -6.08
C CYS A 187 1.19 -19.25 -7.13
N LYS A 188 2.03 -19.49 -8.13
CA LYS A 188 1.78 -20.48 -9.16
C LYS A 188 1.90 -21.88 -8.56
N LEU A 189 0.81 -22.63 -8.54
CA LEU A 189 0.83 -24.04 -8.14
C LEU A 189 1.62 -24.85 -9.19
N PRO A 190 2.55 -25.72 -8.78
CA PRO A 190 3.17 -26.65 -9.72
C PRO A 190 2.12 -27.59 -10.31
N GLU A 191 2.51 -28.32 -11.36
CA GLU A 191 1.69 -29.43 -11.83
C GLU A 191 1.65 -30.51 -10.74
N MET A 192 0.44 -30.87 -10.32
CA MET A 192 0.17 -31.81 -9.25
C MET A 192 -0.33 -33.13 -9.83
N SER A 193 0.14 -34.23 -9.26
CA SER A 193 -0.46 -35.56 -9.46
C SER A 193 -0.62 -36.20 -8.08
N GLY A 194 -1.69 -36.96 -7.87
CA GLY A 194 -1.94 -37.61 -6.58
C GLY A 194 -3.39 -37.50 -6.11
N ASP A 195 -3.58 -37.50 -4.80
CA ASP A 195 -4.87 -37.35 -4.13
C ASP A 195 -5.53 -36.02 -4.50
N GLU A 196 -6.86 -36.03 -4.59
CA GLU A 196 -7.63 -34.80 -4.78
C GLU A 196 -7.56 -33.90 -3.54
N LYS A 197 -7.31 -34.43 -2.34
CA LYS A 197 -7.16 -33.65 -1.12
C LYS A 197 -5.68 -33.44 -0.81
N GLN A 198 -5.29 -32.19 -0.63
CA GLN A 198 -3.95 -31.80 -0.22
C GLN A 198 -4.03 -30.81 0.95
N VAL A 199 -2.90 -30.60 1.62
CA VAL A 199 -2.74 -29.57 2.65
C VAL A 199 -1.75 -28.52 2.14
N MET A 200 -2.19 -27.28 2.06
CA MET A 200 -1.29 -26.14 1.90
C MET A 200 -0.87 -25.63 3.27
N VAL A 201 0.43 -25.45 3.44
CA VAL A 201 1.04 -24.90 4.65
C VAL A 201 1.68 -23.57 4.30
N THR A 202 1.25 -22.51 4.97
CA THR A 202 1.83 -21.18 4.81
C THR A 202 2.53 -20.75 6.07
N ILE A 203 3.72 -20.16 5.89
CA ILE A 203 4.58 -19.70 6.96
C ILE A 203 4.91 -18.24 6.73
N TRP A 204 4.45 -17.39 7.65
CA TRP A 204 4.87 -16.01 7.75
C TRP A 204 5.99 -15.93 8.79
N GLN A 205 7.22 -15.65 8.34
CA GLN A 205 8.44 -15.64 9.15
C GLN A 205 8.94 -14.21 9.35
N ARG A 206 9.07 -13.76 10.59
CA ARG A 206 9.75 -12.49 10.89
C ARG A 206 11.24 -12.61 10.63
N VAL A 207 11.86 -11.53 10.16
CA VAL A 207 13.32 -11.45 9.97
C VAL A 207 13.89 -10.62 11.11
N ASP A 208 14.12 -11.29 12.24
CA ASP A 208 14.67 -10.70 13.46
C ASP A 208 15.31 -11.77 14.36
N PRO A 209 16.02 -11.41 15.45
CA PRO A 209 16.69 -12.38 16.31
C PRO A 209 15.78 -13.43 16.96
N ALA A 210 14.47 -13.19 17.10
CA ALA A 210 13.58 -14.23 17.60
C ALA A 210 13.23 -15.22 16.48
N GLY A 211 13.12 -14.73 15.24
CA GLY A 211 12.64 -15.52 14.13
C GLY A 211 11.25 -16.07 14.40
N GLU A 212 10.39 -15.29 15.06
CA GLU A 212 9.02 -15.71 15.30
C GLU A 212 8.31 -15.90 13.95
N ASN A 213 7.72 -17.08 13.78
CA ASN A 213 7.01 -17.47 12.59
C ASN A 213 5.62 -17.99 12.92
N PHE A 214 4.76 -17.91 11.91
CA PHE A 214 3.34 -18.14 12.02
C PHE A 214 2.90 -19.14 10.98
N ILE A 215 2.28 -20.24 11.41
CA ILE A 215 1.84 -21.31 10.53
C ILE A 215 0.33 -21.30 10.38
N SER A 216 -0.12 -21.41 9.13
CA SER A 216 -1.52 -21.68 8.81
C SER A 216 -1.64 -22.86 7.84
N CYS A 217 -2.56 -23.78 8.14
CA CYS A 217 -2.85 -24.93 7.29
C CYS A 217 -4.23 -24.80 6.65
N SER A 218 -4.29 -25.04 5.34
CA SER A 218 -5.51 -25.05 4.54
C SER A 218 -5.67 -26.39 3.84
N ASP A 219 -6.84 -26.99 4.04
CA ASP A 219 -7.23 -28.17 3.29
C ASP A 219 -7.82 -27.75 1.95
N VAL A 220 -7.24 -28.28 0.88
CA VAL A 220 -7.57 -27.89 -0.49
C VAL A 220 -7.98 -29.12 -1.30
N LYS A 221 -8.87 -28.92 -2.25
CA LYS A 221 -9.24 -29.92 -3.25
C LYS A 221 -8.63 -29.56 -4.60
N VAL A 222 -7.62 -30.33 -5.02
CA VAL A 222 -7.04 -30.31 -6.36
C VAL A 222 -7.94 -31.19 -7.23
N GLU A 223 -8.77 -30.63 -8.10
CA GLU A 223 -9.71 -31.45 -8.86
C GLU A 223 -8.96 -32.38 -9.84
N GLY A 224 -9.02 -33.70 -9.57
CA GLY A 224 -8.52 -34.77 -10.45
C GLY A 224 -7.02 -34.76 -10.74
N GLY A 225 -6.19 -33.98 -10.04
CA GLY A 225 -4.79 -33.78 -10.42
C GLY A 225 -4.63 -33.18 -11.83
N GLN A 226 -5.62 -32.42 -12.29
CA GLN A 226 -5.62 -31.71 -13.56
C GLN A 226 -5.95 -30.22 -13.33
N VAL A 227 -5.56 -29.37 -14.27
CA VAL A 227 -5.99 -27.97 -14.33
C VAL A 227 -7.52 -27.94 -14.31
N VAL A 228 -8.13 -27.26 -13.33
CA VAL A 228 -9.56 -26.91 -13.43
C VAL A 228 -9.65 -25.89 -14.55
N PRO A 229 -10.27 -26.23 -15.69
CA PRO A 229 -10.39 -25.29 -16.79
C PRO A 229 -11.09 -24.02 -16.29
N PRO A 230 -10.66 -22.82 -16.67
CA PRO A 230 -11.25 -21.58 -16.17
C PRO A 230 -12.77 -21.49 -16.30
N GLU A 231 -13.36 -22.18 -17.28
CA GLU A 231 -14.80 -22.33 -17.47
C GLU A 231 -15.52 -23.15 -16.37
N GLN A 232 -14.81 -23.92 -15.56
CA GLN A 232 -15.34 -24.60 -14.37
C GLN A 232 -15.24 -23.72 -13.12
N ILE A 233 -14.37 -22.70 -13.12
CA ILE A 233 -14.29 -21.68 -12.07
C ILE A 233 -15.31 -20.58 -12.33
N TRP A 234 -15.31 -20.08 -13.55
CA TRP A 234 -16.10 -18.93 -13.99
C TRP A 234 -17.16 -19.37 -14.98
N THR A 235 -18.41 -19.09 -14.66
CA THR A 235 -19.48 -19.19 -15.66
C THR A 235 -20.04 -17.81 -15.96
N VAL A 236 -20.47 -17.62 -17.21
CA VAL A 236 -21.15 -16.39 -17.62
C VAL A 236 -22.48 -16.30 -16.87
N LEU A 237 -22.58 -15.31 -15.99
CA LEU A 237 -23.79 -15.01 -15.25
C LEU A 237 -24.80 -14.34 -16.18
N ASN A 238 -26.05 -14.81 -16.17
CA ASN A 238 -27.15 -14.29 -17.01
C ASN A 238 -26.78 -14.15 -18.50
N LYS A 239 -26.27 -15.21 -19.13
CA LYS A 239 -25.85 -15.22 -20.56
C LYS A 239 -26.86 -14.60 -21.54
N SER A 240 -28.17 -14.66 -21.25
CA SER A 240 -29.23 -14.05 -22.06
C SER A 240 -29.19 -12.50 -22.10
N LEU A 241 -28.49 -11.85 -21.17
CA LEU A 241 -28.33 -10.40 -21.13
C LEU A 241 -27.32 -9.86 -22.15
N GLY A 242 -26.58 -10.75 -22.83
CA GLY A 242 -25.52 -10.36 -23.76
C GLY A 242 -24.26 -9.86 -23.05
N PRO A 243 -23.30 -9.28 -23.81
CA PRO A 243 -22.04 -8.80 -23.25
C PRO A 243 -22.25 -7.57 -22.35
N TRP A 244 -21.36 -7.40 -21.38
CA TRP A 244 -21.29 -6.20 -20.55
C TRP A 244 -21.06 -4.94 -21.41
N PRO A 245 -21.79 -3.82 -21.18
CA PRO A 245 -22.87 -3.59 -20.22
C PRO A 245 -24.27 -3.57 -20.89
N ALA A 246 -24.54 -4.47 -21.86
CA ALA A 246 -25.71 -4.40 -22.76
C ALA A 246 -27.06 -4.38 -22.03
N ASN A 247 -27.17 -4.96 -20.84
CA ASN A 247 -28.40 -4.91 -20.04
C ASN A 247 -28.75 -3.52 -19.49
N LEU A 248 -27.79 -2.59 -19.37
CA LEU A 248 -28.09 -1.18 -19.08
C LEU A 248 -28.58 -0.44 -20.34
N ALA A 249 -28.14 -0.87 -21.52
CA ALA A 249 -28.48 -0.26 -22.81
C ALA A 249 -29.91 -0.61 -23.27
N ALA A 250 -30.43 -1.78 -22.86
CA ALA A 250 -31.82 -2.19 -23.09
C ALA A 250 -32.84 -1.28 -22.37
N GLU A 251 -32.44 -0.60 -21.28
CA GLU A 251 -33.26 0.35 -20.52
C GLU A 251 -33.20 1.79 -21.06
N SER A 252 -33.08 1.98 -22.38
CA SER A 252 -33.03 3.27 -23.08
C SER A 252 -31.85 4.20 -22.71
N ALA A 253 -30.88 4.29 -23.64
CA ALA A 253 -29.70 5.18 -23.70
C ALA A 253 -28.55 4.94 -22.70
N ALA A 254 -27.31 5.14 -23.19
CA ALA A 254 -26.09 5.20 -22.39
C ALA A 254 -26.21 6.21 -21.22
N PRO A 255 -25.48 6.01 -20.11
CA PRO A 255 -25.53 6.94 -18.99
C PRO A 255 -25.03 8.34 -19.40
N LYS A 256 -25.43 9.36 -18.64
CA LYS A 256 -25.05 10.76 -18.81
C LYS A 256 -24.30 11.25 -17.57
N ALA A 257 -23.49 12.29 -17.73
CA ALA A 257 -22.85 12.96 -16.59
C ALA A 257 -23.90 13.40 -15.55
N GLY A 258 -23.58 13.23 -14.27
CA GLY A 258 -24.50 13.46 -13.14
C GLY A 258 -25.43 12.28 -12.82
N GLN A 259 -25.25 11.12 -13.47
CA GLN A 259 -25.93 9.89 -13.11
C GLN A 259 -25.04 8.97 -12.28
N LEU A 260 -25.66 8.15 -11.44
CA LEU A 260 -25.01 7.07 -10.71
C LEU A 260 -25.40 5.76 -11.39
N VAL A 261 -24.39 5.03 -11.89
CA VAL A 261 -24.57 3.67 -12.39
C VAL A 261 -24.23 2.69 -11.28
N THR A 262 -25.12 1.75 -10.98
CA THR A 262 -24.94 0.75 -9.93
C THR A 262 -25.05 -0.65 -10.49
N PHE A 263 -24.01 -1.46 -10.27
CA PHE A 263 -24.06 -2.91 -10.37
C PHE A 263 -24.53 -3.51 -9.05
N GLU A 264 -25.45 -4.46 -9.12
CA GLU A 264 -25.88 -5.24 -7.95
C GLU A 264 -25.90 -6.72 -8.29
N LEU A 265 -25.12 -7.50 -7.54
CA LEU A 265 -25.22 -8.96 -7.50
C LEU A 265 -26.31 -9.34 -6.50
N SER A 266 -27.27 -10.15 -6.93
CA SER A 266 -28.34 -10.67 -6.08
C SER A 266 -28.35 -12.19 -6.05
N GLY A 267 -28.57 -12.76 -4.87
CA GLY A 267 -28.86 -14.18 -4.69
C GLY A 267 -30.32 -14.41 -4.33
N THR A 268 -30.94 -15.45 -4.86
CA THR A 268 -32.27 -15.90 -4.44
C THR A 268 -32.21 -17.31 -3.86
N LYS A 269 -32.56 -17.46 -2.58
CA LYS A 269 -32.62 -18.76 -1.88
C LYS A 269 -34.00 -18.94 -1.28
N ASN A 270 -34.65 -20.07 -1.54
CA ASN A 270 -36.02 -20.36 -1.06
C ASN A 270 -37.03 -19.24 -1.37
N GLY A 271 -36.90 -18.58 -2.53
CA GLY A 271 -37.77 -17.47 -2.94
C GLY A 271 -37.43 -16.11 -2.33
N VAL A 272 -36.49 -16.04 -1.37
CA VAL A 272 -36.02 -14.78 -0.77
C VAL A 272 -34.83 -14.25 -1.57
N LYS A 273 -34.96 -13.02 -2.07
CA LYS A 273 -33.89 -12.33 -2.81
C LYS A 273 -33.13 -11.38 -1.89
N SER A 274 -31.80 -11.48 -1.89
CA SER A 274 -30.88 -10.57 -1.18
C SER A 274 -29.86 -9.97 -2.13
N ILE A 275 -29.36 -8.77 -1.82
CA ILE A 275 -28.20 -8.17 -2.48
C ILE A 275 -26.96 -8.73 -1.78
N ILE A 276 -26.04 -9.26 -2.57
CA ILE A 276 -24.78 -9.86 -2.10
C ILE A 276 -23.66 -8.81 -2.23
N GLU A 277 -23.59 -8.14 -3.37
CA GLU A 277 -22.60 -7.09 -3.63
C GLU A 277 -23.24 -5.93 -4.37
N SER A 278 -22.72 -4.72 -4.16
CA SER A 278 -23.17 -3.51 -4.83
C SER A 278 -22.01 -2.56 -5.11
N TYR A 279 -21.87 -2.15 -6.37
CA TYR A 279 -20.83 -1.21 -6.80
C TYR A 279 -21.46 -0.06 -7.56
N SER A 280 -21.22 1.16 -7.10
CA SER A 280 -21.68 2.37 -7.79
C SER A 280 -20.53 3.18 -8.38
N LEU A 281 -20.76 3.76 -9.55
CA LEU A 281 -19.87 4.71 -10.22
C LEU A 281 -20.64 5.98 -10.55
N SER A 282 -20.17 7.12 -10.03
CA SER A 282 -20.65 8.43 -10.45
C SER A 282 -20.14 8.72 -11.85
N ILE A 283 -21.06 9.02 -12.76
CA ILE A 283 -20.74 9.32 -14.15
C ILE A 283 -20.45 10.82 -14.25
N SER A 284 -19.24 11.14 -14.69
CA SER A 284 -18.73 12.50 -14.86
C SER A 284 -18.32 12.72 -16.31
N ALA A 285 -18.04 13.97 -16.70
CA ALA A 285 -17.48 14.25 -18.02
C ALA A 285 -16.14 13.50 -18.26
N ASN A 286 -15.39 13.22 -17.19
CA ASN A 286 -14.08 12.59 -17.27
C ASN A 286 -14.16 11.10 -17.60
N ASN A 287 -15.17 10.39 -17.10
CA ASN A 287 -15.31 8.94 -17.28
C ASN A 287 -16.42 8.52 -18.24
N LEU A 288 -17.21 9.46 -18.77
CA LEU A 288 -18.37 9.16 -19.61
C LEU A 288 -18.04 8.27 -20.83
N HIS A 289 -16.83 8.36 -21.37
CA HIS A 289 -16.41 7.62 -22.57
C HIS A 289 -15.87 6.20 -22.27
N ASN A 290 -15.60 5.88 -21.01
CA ASN A 290 -14.98 4.61 -20.60
C ASN A 290 -15.54 4.08 -19.26
N TRP A 291 -16.69 4.56 -18.82
CA TRP A 291 -17.29 4.24 -17.52
C TRP A 291 -17.47 2.73 -17.31
N GLU A 292 -17.74 1.99 -18.39
CA GLU A 292 -17.94 0.55 -18.35
C GLU A 292 -16.67 -0.21 -17.96
N LYS A 293 -15.49 0.29 -18.39
CA LYS A 293 -14.17 -0.22 -17.98
C LYS A 293 -13.89 0.17 -16.55
N VAL A 294 -14.18 1.42 -16.18
CA VAL A 294 -13.94 1.93 -14.82
C VAL A 294 -14.76 1.16 -13.78
N LEU A 295 -16.04 0.90 -14.06
CA LEU A 295 -16.91 0.12 -13.19
C LEU A 295 -16.48 -1.35 -13.14
N ALA A 296 -16.11 -1.95 -14.28
CA ALA A 296 -15.56 -3.32 -14.30
C ALA A 296 -14.27 -3.43 -13.47
N ALA A 297 -13.35 -2.47 -13.61
CA ALA A 297 -12.14 -2.42 -12.80
C ALA A 297 -12.46 -2.28 -11.31
N LYS A 298 -13.45 -1.45 -10.95
CA LYS A 298 -13.91 -1.31 -9.56
C LYS A 298 -14.45 -2.63 -9.00
N ILE A 299 -15.19 -3.40 -9.79
CA ILE A 299 -15.67 -4.74 -9.40
C ILE A 299 -14.47 -5.69 -9.24
N ASN A 300 -13.60 -5.81 -10.25
CA ASN A 300 -12.52 -6.81 -10.25
C ASN A 300 -11.37 -6.52 -9.27
N SER A 301 -11.24 -5.27 -8.82
CA SER A 301 -10.23 -4.84 -7.84
C SER A 301 -10.75 -4.81 -6.41
N ASP A 302 -12.04 -5.08 -6.18
CA ASP A 302 -12.55 -5.15 -4.82
C ASP A 302 -11.96 -6.38 -4.10
N THR A 303 -11.33 -6.11 -2.97
CA THR A 303 -10.72 -7.10 -2.08
C THR A 303 -11.47 -7.20 -0.75
N THR A 304 -12.51 -6.39 -0.56
CA THR A 304 -13.29 -6.34 0.69
C THR A 304 -14.24 -7.53 0.86
N HIS A 305 -14.60 -8.21 -0.24
CA HIS A 305 -15.47 -9.39 -0.25
C HIS A 305 -14.81 -10.56 -0.98
N ALA A 306 -15.28 -11.78 -0.73
CA ALA A 306 -14.92 -12.94 -1.54
C ALA A 306 -15.33 -12.65 -3.00
N ARG A 307 -14.43 -12.87 -3.97
CA ARG A 307 -14.59 -12.49 -5.38
C ARG A 307 -15.71 -13.29 -6.08
N TYR A 308 -16.97 -13.04 -5.74
CA TYR A 308 -18.11 -13.74 -6.32
C TYR A 308 -18.24 -13.43 -7.81
N VAL A 309 -17.87 -12.21 -8.23
CA VAL A 309 -18.02 -11.77 -9.61
C VAL A 309 -16.78 -11.06 -10.16
N GLU A 310 -16.55 -11.24 -11.46
CA GLU A 310 -15.60 -10.45 -12.24
C GLU A 310 -16.23 -10.06 -13.60
N VAL A 311 -15.75 -8.97 -14.19
CA VAL A 311 -16.26 -8.41 -15.44
C VAL A 311 -15.14 -8.27 -16.46
N GLY A 312 -15.28 -8.90 -17.62
CA GLY A 312 -14.25 -8.88 -18.66
C GLY A 312 -14.34 -10.05 -19.63
N GLU A 313 -13.30 -10.30 -20.43
CA GLU A 313 -13.11 -11.54 -21.19
C GLU A 313 -12.37 -12.55 -20.30
N LEU A 314 -12.89 -13.78 -20.23
CA LEU A 314 -12.20 -14.87 -19.56
C LEU A 314 -10.99 -15.32 -20.41
N ASN A 315 -9.79 -15.11 -19.87
CA ASN A 315 -8.57 -15.63 -20.45
C ASN A 315 -8.42 -17.12 -20.09
N LYS A 316 -8.73 -18.00 -21.05
CA LYS A 316 -8.70 -19.46 -20.86
C LYS A 316 -7.33 -20.04 -20.51
N SER A 317 -6.25 -19.31 -20.78
CA SER A 317 -4.88 -19.77 -20.48
C SER A 317 -4.44 -19.39 -19.07
N THR A 318 -4.95 -18.29 -18.52
CA THR A 318 -4.54 -17.76 -17.21
C THR A 318 -5.61 -17.90 -16.13
N GLY A 319 -6.87 -18.07 -16.52
CA GLY A 319 -8.03 -18.12 -15.64
C GLY A 319 -8.53 -16.77 -15.13
N GLY A 320 -7.86 -15.67 -15.50
CA GLY A 320 -8.27 -14.32 -15.13
C GLY A 320 -9.38 -13.78 -16.03
N VAL A 321 -10.26 -12.95 -15.47
CA VAL A 321 -11.24 -12.16 -16.21
C VAL A 321 -10.72 -10.72 -16.32
N VAL A 322 -10.44 -10.28 -17.55
CA VAL A 322 -9.84 -8.96 -17.80
C VAL A 322 -10.70 -8.19 -18.78
N TYR A 323 -11.00 -6.93 -18.48
CA TYR A 323 -11.76 -6.09 -19.38
C TYR A 323 -11.04 -5.91 -20.72
N ASN A 324 -11.66 -6.35 -21.82
CA ASN A 324 -11.16 -6.22 -23.18
C ASN A 324 -11.63 -4.90 -23.80
N GLU A 325 -10.72 -3.93 -23.92
CA GLU A 325 -11.00 -2.62 -24.53
C GLU A 325 -11.07 -2.66 -26.06
N ASN A 326 -10.34 -3.59 -26.68
CA ASN A 326 -10.24 -3.70 -28.13
C ASN A 326 -11.48 -4.37 -28.74
N ASP A 327 -12.09 -5.29 -27.99
CA ASP A 327 -13.31 -5.98 -28.38
C ASP A 327 -14.29 -6.04 -27.21
N LYS A 328 -15.15 -5.01 -27.13
CA LYS A 328 -16.13 -4.88 -26.05
C LYS A 328 -17.17 -6.01 -26.03
N THR A 329 -17.35 -6.72 -27.16
CA THR A 329 -18.33 -7.81 -27.28
C THR A 329 -17.93 -9.06 -26.52
N LYS A 330 -16.68 -9.13 -26.07
CA LYS A 330 -16.14 -10.26 -25.30
C LYS A 330 -16.23 -10.08 -23.80
N ASN A 331 -16.66 -8.92 -23.32
CA ASN A 331 -16.80 -8.67 -21.90
C ASN A 331 -18.11 -9.26 -21.39
N TYR A 332 -18.05 -10.07 -20.34
CA TYR A 332 -19.20 -10.63 -19.65
C TYR A 332 -19.03 -10.50 -18.15
N VAL A 333 -20.14 -10.62 -17.41
CA VAL A 333 -20.10 -10.80 -15.96
C VAL A 333 -19.96 -12.30 -15.70
N TYR A 334 -18.90 -12.69 -15.00
CA TYR A 334 -18.64 -14.05 -14.60
C TYR A 334 -18.95 -14.24 -13.12
N LEU A 335 -19.61 -15.34 -12.78
CA LEU A 335 -19.81 -15.80 -11.41
C LEU A 335 -18.76 -16.85 -11.07
N ASN A 336 -18.13 -16.73 -9.90
CA ASN A 336 -17.19 -17.72 -9.39
C ASN A 336 -17.94 -18.89 -8.74
N HIS A 337 -18.04 -20.00 -9.46
CA HIS A 337 -18.74 -21.20 -9.00
C HIS A 337 -18.02 -21.99 -7.91
N THR A 338 -16.74 -21.71 -7.67
CA THR A 338 -15.98 -22.39 -6.61
C THR A 338 -16.32 -21.88 -5.21
N ILE A 339 -16.85 -20.65 -5.12
CA ILE A 339 -17.22 -20.02 -3.84
C ILE A 339 -18.71 -19.66 -3.75
N SER A 340 -19.44 -19.65 -4.87
CA SER A 340 -20.89 -19.41 -4.86
C SER A 340 -21.65 -20.60 -4.25
N ASP A 341 -22.68 -20.34 -3.45
CA ASP A 341 -23.56 -21.38 -2.90
C ASP A 341 -24.43 -21.98 -4.02
N PRO A 342 -24.28 -23.27 -4.36
CA PRO A 342 -25.00 -23.89 -5.48
C PRO A 342 -26.52 -23.95 -5.29
N THR A 343 -27.03 -23.72 -4.07
CA THR A 343 -28.46 -23.65 -3.76
C THR A 343 -29.07 -22.26 -3.99
N VAL A 344 -28.24 -21.26 -4.26
CA VAL A 344 -28.64 -19.88 -4.51
C VAL A 344 -28.72 -19.64 -6.02
N LYS A 345 -29.83 -19.04 -6.47
CA LYS A 345 -29.95 -18.54 -7.84
C LYS A 345 -29.38 -17.13 -7.91
N TYR A 346 -28.20 -17.00 -8.52
CA TYR A 346 -27.54 -15.71 -8.70
C TYR A 346 -28.09 -14.98 -9.91
N SER A 347 -28.11 -13.66 -9.81
CA SER A 347 -28.36 -12.76 -10.94
C SER A 347 -27.71 -11.42 -10.69
N TYR A 348 -27.42 -10.67 -11.74
CA TYR A 348 -27.01 -9.27 -11.59
C TYR A 348 -27.97 -8.33 -12.31
N ARG A 349 -27.94 -7.06 -11.91
CA ARG A 349 -28.55 -5.96 -12.66
C ARG A 349 -27.62 -4.76 -12.68
N LEU A 350 -27.73 -3.98 -13.75
CA LEU A 350 -27.21 -2.62 -13.80
C LEU A 350 -28.39 -1.67 -13.72
N THR A 351 -28.27 -0.65 -12.88
CA THR A 351 -29.27 0.41 -12.78
C THR A 351 -28.59 1.76 -12.97
N LYS A 352 -29.34 2.76 -13.43
CA LYS A 352 -28.90 4.14 -13.47
C LYS A 352 -29.94 5.03 -12.81
N LYS A 353 -29.49 5.99 -12.01
CA LYS A 353 -30.36 7.01 -11.41
C LYS A 353 -29.65 8.37 -11.42
N LYS A 354 -30.39 9.43 -11.14
CA LYS A 354 -29.76 10.72 -10.84
C LYS A 354 -28.83 10.54 -9.63
N ASP A 355 -27.59 10.98 -9.75
CA ASP A 355 -26.64 10.90 -8.66
C ASP A 355 -27.05 11.89 -7.56
N PRO A 356 -27.25 11.44 -6.29
CA PRO A 356 -27.46 12.36 -5.19
C PRO A 356 -26.23 13.25 -4.90
N ASN A 357 -25.03 12.78 -5.23
CA ASN A 357 -23.76 13.47 -5.00
C ASN A 357 -22.91 13.44 -6.29
N PRO A 358 -23.35 14.11 -7.36
CA PRO A 358 -22.67 14.05 -8.64
C PRO A 358 -21.25 14.58 -8.53
N VAL A 359 -20.33 13.99 -9.30
CA VAL A 359 -19.04 14.63 -9.56
C VAL A 359 -19.28 15.97 -10.24
N ILE A 360 -18.81 17.04 -9.60
CA ILE A 360 -18.92 18.40 -10.10
C ILE A 360 -17.52 18.99 -10.31
N THR A 361 -17.41 19.91 -11.27
CA THR A 361 -16.20 20.72 -11.45
C THR A 361 -16.41 22.08 -10.80
N THR A 362 -15.56 22.39 -9.82
CA THR A 362 -15.65 23.63 -9.05
C THR A 362 -14.27 24.21 -8.77
N TRP A 363 -14.24 25.46 -8.31
CA TRP A 363 -13.02 26.08 -7.81
C TRP A 363 -12.68 25.51 -6.43
N THR A 364 -11.59 24.75 -6.35
CA THR A 364 -11.09 24.17 -5.11
C THR A 364 -9.84 24.92 -4.67
N PRO A 365 -9.78 25.44 -3.43
CA PRO A 365 -8.57 26.08 -2.92
C PRO A 365 -7.45 25.04 -2.76
N VAL A 366 -6.21 25.42 -3.07
CA VAL A 366 -5.02 24.61 -2.89
C VAL A 366 -3.98 25.38 -2.08
N GLY A 367 -3.27 24.67 -1.20
CA GLY A 367 -2.25 25.26 -0.31
C GLY A 367 -2.79 26.34 0.63
N GLU A 368 -1.86 27.05 1.25
CA GLU A 368 -2.13 28.18 2.14
C GLU A 368 -2.67 29.43 1.43
N LYS A 369 -3.18 30.39 2.20
CA LYS A 369 -3.56 31.72 1.67
C LYS A 369 -2.35 32.43 1.04
N LEU A 370 -2.59 33.23 0.01
CA LEU A 370 -1.52 33.89 -0.75
C LEU A 370 -0.69 34.84 0.15
N SER A 371 -1.33 35.55 1.08
CA SER A 371 -0.66 36.40 2.06
C SER A 371 0.30 35.65 3.01
N SER A 372 0.18 34.33 3.17
CA SER A 372 1.20 33.54 3.87
C SER A 372 2.53 33.52 3.13
N TRP A 373 2.52 33.76 1.81
CA TRP A 373 3.69 33.76 0.95
C TRP A 373 4.22 35.16 0.63
N VAL A 374 3.35 36.17 0.57
CA VAL A 374 3.68 37.49 -0.02
C VAL A 374 3.09 38.69 0.73
N ASN A 375 3.35 38.79 2.03
CA ASN A 375 2.92 39.94 2.85
C ASN A 375 4.05 40.97 3.07
N PRO A 376 3.73 42.20 3.51
CA PRO A 376 4.69 43.30 3.63
C PRO A 376 5.87 43.07 4.59
N THR A 377 5.79 42.11 5.51
CA THR A 377 6.91 41.80 6.41
C THR A 377 7.92 40.83 5.77
N LEU A 378 7.50 40.09 4.73
CA LEU A 378 8.30 39.04 4.08
C LEU A 378 8.89 39.47 2.73
N VAL A 379 8.38 40.54 2.12
CA VAL A 379 8.74 40.98 0.76
C VAL A 379 9.17 42.45 0.75
N LYS A 380 10.13 42.78 -0.12
CA LYS A 380 10.68 44.13 -0.29
C LYS A 380 10.42 44.65 -1.70
N ALA A 381 10.48 45.97 -1.85
CA ALA A 381 10.47 46.58 -3.18
C ALA A 381 11.65 46.03 -4.02
N LYS A 382 11.39 45.81 -5.32
CA LYS A 382 12.30 45.20 -6.32
C LYS A 382 12.56 43.69 -6.18
N ASP A 383 11.95 43.01 -5.19
CA ASP A 383 11.94 41.55 -5.19
C ASP A 383 11.29 41.01 -6.46
N LYS A 384 11.79 39.89 -6.98
CA LYS A 384 11.24 39.24 -8.17
C LYS A 384 10.54 37.95 -7.78
N LEU A 385 9.24 38.00 -7.58
CA LEU A 385 8.45 36.89 -7.07
C LEU A 385 7.94 35.98 -8.20
N THR A 386 8.26 34.70 -8.11
CA THR A 386 7.85 33.64 -9.04
C THR A 386 6.84 32.74 -8.35
N PHE A 387 5.64 32.63 -8.91
CA PHE A 387 4.64 31.64 -8.50
C PHE A 387 4.93 30.30 -9.20
N ALA A 388 4.90 29.21 -8.45
CA ALA A 388 5.15 27.87 -8.97
C ALA A 388 4.05 26.92 -8.52
N LEU A 389 3.29 26.37 -9.48
CA LEU A 389 2.28 25.35 -9.24
C LEU A 389 2.93 23.97 -9.26
N GLN A 390 2.63 23.14 -8.27
CA GLN A 390 3.03 21.74 -8.24
C GLN A 390 1.83 20.87 -8.61
N VAL A 391 1.97 20.00 -9.60
CA VAL A 391 0.96 19.00 -9.97
C VAL A 391 1.63 17.63 -10.00
N ASN A 392 1.26 16.75 -9.07
CA ASN A 392 1.88 15.43 -8.89
C ASN A 392 3.43 15.50 -8.83
N GLY A 393 3.97 16.52 -8.16
CA GLY A 393 5.42 16.73 -8.04
C GLY A 393 6.09 17.39 -9.24
N THR A 394 5.36 17.67 -10.33
CA THR A 394 5.87 18.46 -11.46
C THR A 394 5.59 19.94 -11.26
N GLU A 395 6.61 20.78 -11.40
CA GLU A 395 6.52 22.22 -11.19
C GLU A 395 6.26 22.96 -12.52
N GLU A 396 5.29 23.86 -12.52
CA GLU A 396 5.05 24.84 -13.60
C GLU A 396 5.11 26.26 -13.03
N THR A 397 6.00 27.09 -13.58
CA THR A 397 6.27 28.44 -13.05
C THR A 397 5.60 29.53 -13.88
N VAL A 398 4.95 30.48 -13.21
CA VAL A 398 4.49 31.73 -13.79
C VAL A 398 5.66 32.72 -13.87
N PRO A 399 5.81 33.52 -14.95
CA PRO A 399 6.86 34.52 -15.06
C PRO A 399 6.99 35.43 -13.84
N ALA A 400 8.23 35.72 -13.44
CA ALA A 400 8.52 36.48 -12.23
C ALA A 400 7.95 37.90 -12.28
N VAL A 401 7.41 38.35 -11.16
CA VAL A 401 6.80 39.65 -10.97
C VAL A 401 7.72 40.53 -10.13
N THR A 402 8.05 41.72 -10.62
CA THR A 402 8.84 42.69 -9.83
C THR A 402 7.94 43.46 -8.87
N VAL A 403 8.20 43.34 -7.58
CA VAL A 403 7.46 44.00 -6.51
C VAL A 403 7.70 45.50 -6.56
N SER A 404 6.63 46.28 -6.68
CA SER A 404 6.70 47.74 -6.71
C SER A 404 6.81 48.33 -5.30
N THR A 405 5.88 47.94 -4.42
CA THR A 405 5.95 48.18 -2.97
C THR A 405 5.53 46.89 -2.25
N PRO A 406 5.97 46.65 -1.00
CA PRO A 406 5.61 45.44 -0.25
C PRO A 406 4.10 45.19 -0.17
N GLU A 407 3.29 46.24 -0.03
CA GLU A 407 1.83 46.19 0.08
C GLU A 407 1.15 45.74 -1.22
N LYS A 408 1.83 45.89 -2.35
CA LYS A 408 1.32 45.51 -3.67
C LYS A 408 1.70 44.08 -4.07
N ALA A 409 2.60 43.42 -3.34
CA ALA A 409 3.16 42.12 -3.72
C ALA A 409 2.06 41.06 -3.95
N GLU A 410 1.11 40.93 -3.02
CA GLU A 410 0.00 39.97 -3.13
C GLU A 410 -0.86 40.21 -4.38
N THR A 411 -1.29 41.45 -4.61
CA THR A 411 -2.06 41.85 -5.80
C THR A 411 -1.30 41.57 -7.10
N GLN A 412 0.00 41.89 -7.13
CA GLN A 412 0.81 41.72 -8.32
C GLN A 412 1.01 40.23 -8.66
N VAL A 413 1.25 39.38 -7.66
CA VAL A 413 1.33 37.91 -7.84
C VAL A 413 -0.02 37.33 -8.25
N ALA A 414 -1.11 37.71 -7.59
CA ALA A 414 -2.45 37.24 -7.94
C ALA A 414 -2.81 37.60 -9.39
N ASN A 415 -2.48 38.81 -9.83
CA ASN A 415 -2.68 39.26 -11.20
C ASN A 415 -1.86 38.46 -12.23
N ALA A 416 -0.62 38.08 -11.89
CA ALA A 416 0.19 37.25 -12.76
C ALA A 416 -0.40 35.84 -12.91
N VAL A 417 -0.79 35.20 -11.80
CA VAL A 417 -1.49 33.89 -11.81
C VAL A 417 -2.78 33.96 -12.64
N ASN A 418 -3.59 35.00 -12.44
CA ASN A 418 -4.87 35.16 -13.12
C ASN A 418 -4.75 35.38 -14.64
N LYS A 419 -3.60 35.88 -15.12
CA LYS A 419 -3.31 36.10 -16.55
C LYS A 419 -2.61 34.92 -17.20
N TYR A 420 -1.99 34.04 -16.42
CA TYR A 420 -1.22 32.92 -16.93
C TYR A 420 -2.12 31.80 -17.47
N VAL A 421 -1.65 31.12 -18.52
CA VAL A 421 -2.29 29.95 -19.12
C VAL A 421 -1.45 28.74 -18.74
N PHE A 422 -1.98 27.91 -17.83
CA PHE A 422 -1.29 26.71 -17.37
C PHE A 422 -1.44 25.57 -18.37
N SER A 423 -0.47 24.65 -18.31
CA SER A 423 -0.44 23.45 -19.13
C SER A 423 -1.69 22.57 -18.93
N ASN A 424 -2.02 21.75 -19.93
CA ASN A 424 -3.21 20.88 -19.95
C ASN A 424 -4.55 21.62 -19.73
N SER A 425 -4.61 22.91 -20.09
CA SER A 425 -5.78 23.78 -19.88
C SER A 425 -6.24 23.86 -18.42
N LEU A 426 -5.34 23.64 -17.46
CA LEU A 426 -5.67 23.74 -16.05
C LEU A 426 -6.01 25.21 -15.72
N LYS A 427 -7.22 25.46 -15.21
CA LYS A 427 -7.60 26.82 -14.83
C LYS A 427 -7.19 27.06 -13.38
N VAL A 428 -6.30 28.03 -13.19
CA VAL A 428 -5.84 28.46 -11.86
C VAL A 428 -6.12 29.94 -11.71
N ARG A 429 -6.62 30.33 -10.54
CA ARG A 429 -6.90 31.72 -10.18
C ARG A 429 -6.49 32.00 -8.75
N ALA A 430 -6.06 33.22 -8.48
CA ALA A 430 -5.73 33.70 -7.16
C ALA A 430 -6.67 34.86 -6.76
N GLY A 431 -7.28 34.75 -5.59
CA GLY A 431 -8.23 35.74 -5.08
C GLY A 431 -9.19 35.18 -4.05
N VAL A 432 -10.28 35.89 -3.78
CA VAL A 432 -11.41 35.38 -2.99
C VAL A 432 -12.45 34.79 -3.96
N LEU A 433 -12.94 33.59 -3.65
CA LEU A 433 -14.03 32.96 -4.40
C LEU A 433 -15.37 33.58 -4.00
N SER A 434 -16.07 34.16 -4.96
CA SER A 434 -17.44 34.67 -4.79
C SER A 434 -18.32 34.17 -5.94
N GLY A 435 -19.29 33.32 -5.63
CA GLY A 435 -20.03 32.56 -6.64
C GLY A 435 -19.08 31.66 -7.43
N ASN A 436 -19.06 31.80 -8.76
CA ASN A 436 -18.16 31.04 -9.64
C ASN A 436 -16.95 31.85 -10.13
N THR A 437 -16.67 32.99 -9.50
CA THR A 437 -15.60 33.91 -9.90
C THR A 437 -14.57 34.03 -8.80
N VAL A 438 -13.30 33.89 -9.16
CA VAL A 438 -12.15 34.15 -8.28
C VAL A 438 -11.53 35.47 -8.70
N LYS A 439 -11.50 36.44 -7.78
CA LYS A 439 -10.91 37.77 -8.01
C LYS A 439 -10.13 38.20 -6.79
N PHE A 440 -9.01 38.88 -7.00
CA PHE A 440 -8.25 39.46 -5.91
C PHE A 440 -9.08 40.49 -5.14
N VAL A 441 -9.02 40.44 -3.81
CA VAL A 441 -9.66 41.40 -2.90
C VAL A 441 -8.60 41.91 -1.92
N ALA A 442 -8.37 43.22 -1.89
CA ALA A 442 -7.40 43.82 -0.98
C ALA A 442 -7.79 43.53 0.48
N GLY A 443 -6.86 42.96 1.26
CA GLY A 443 -7.11 42.55 2.66
C GLY A 443 -8.04 41.35 2.84
N GLY A 444 -8.50 40.72 1.76
CA GLY A 444 -9.34 39.52 1.80
C GLY A 444 -8.55 38.23 2.04
N ASP A 445 -9.24 37.11 2.28
CA ASP A 445 -8.65 35.78 2.35
C ASP A 445 -8.32 35.25 0.93
N ASN A 446 -7.37 35.90 0.25
CA ASN A 446 -7.00 35.52 -1.11
C ASN A 446 -6.31 34.15 -1.09
N ARG A 447 -6.87 33.19 -1.84
CA ARG A 447 -6.35 31.84 -2.00
C ARG A 447 -6.11 31.54 -3.47
N VAL A 448 -5.32 30.51 -3.71
CA VAL A 448 -5.17 29.94 -5.04
C VAL A 448 -6.22 28.86 -5.22
N TYR A 449 -7.01 28.96 -6.27
CA TYR A 449 -8.04 28.02 -6.64
C TYR A 449 -7.67 27.34 -7.95
N VAL A 450 -7.93 26.04 -8.00
CA VAL A 450 -7.83 25.24 -9.21
C VAL A 450 -9.24 24.78 -9.59
N TYR A 451 -9.62 24.97 -10.85
CA TYR A 451 -10.90 24.49 -11.35
C TYR A 451 -10.77 23.01 -11.70
N ARG A 452 -11.26 22.14 -10.80
CA ARG A 452 -11.10 20.69 -10.90
C ARG A 452 -12.37 19.95 -10.51
N ALA A 453 -12.48 18.73 -11.02
CA ALA A 453 -13.56 17.83 -10.66
C ALA A 453 -13.34 17.28 -9.25
N THR A 454 -14.41 16.98 -8.52
CA THR A 454 -14.34 16.40 -7.17
C THR A 454 -13.76 14.98 -7.15
N ASP A 455 -13.71 14.29 -8.29
CA ASP A 455 -13.07 12.98 -8.48
C ASP A 455 -11.62 13.08 -8.99
N ASP A 456 -11.08 14.30 -9.17
CA ASP A 456 -9.69 14.49 -9.55
C ASP A 456 -8.78 14.10 -8.38
N THR A 457 -7.89 13.14 -8.60
CA THR A 457 -6.98 12.60 -7.57
C THR A 457 -5.59 13.24 -7.58
N ARG A 458 -5.32 14.20 -8.48
CA ARG A 458 -4.00 14.85 -8.57
C ARG A 458 -3.67 15.60 -7.28
N THR A 459 -2.46 15.42 -6.78
CA THR A 459 -1.93 16.25 -5.69
C THR A 459 -1.50 17.59 -6.26
N ILE A 460 -2.10 18.68 -5.76
CA ILE A 460 -1.82 20.04 -6.26
C ILE A 460 -1.50 20.95 -5.09
N SER A 461 -0.36 21.63 -5.16
CA SER A 461 0.04 22.68 -4.22
C SER A 461 0.73 23.82 -4.97
N TYR A 462 1.15 24.87 -4.28
CA TYR A 462 1.91 25.94 -4.90
C TYR A 462 2.88 26.56 -3.90
N VAL A 463 3.88 27.28 -4.43
CA VAL A 463 4.78 28.12 -3.64
C VAL A 463 5.07 29.43 -4.37
N VAL A 464 5.48 30.47 -3.62
CA VAL A 464 5.98 31.73 -4.21
C VAL A 464 7.41 31.98 -3.76
N ARG A 465 8.33 32.12 -4.71
CA ARG A 465 9.78 32.27 -4.44
C ARG A 465 10.29 33.63 -4.90
N ASN A 466 11.27 34.18 -4.20
CA ASN A 466 12.01 35.32 -4.71
C ASN A 466 13.16 34.82 -5.59
N SER A 467 13.08 35.04 -6.90
CA SER A 467 14.08 34.59 -7.88
C SER A 467 15.45 35.26 -7.75
N HIS A 468 15.60 36.32 -6.94
CA HIS A 468 16.92 36.84 -6.56
C HIS A 468 17.59 36.04 -5.44
N ALA A 469 16.82 35.32 -4.62
CA ALA A 469 17.39 34.45 -3.62
C ALA A 469 18.05 33.25 -4.33
N LYS A 470 19.33 33.03 -4.06
CA LYS A 470 20.03 31.85 -4.55
C LYS A 470 19.90 30.73 -3.52
N PRO A 471 19.70 29.47 -3.94
CA PRO A 471 19.90 28.35 -3.03
C PRO A 471 21.34 28.38 -2.49
N ALA A 472 21.58 27.72 -1.35
CA ALA A 472 22.94 27.44 -0.94
C ALA A 472 23.68 26.77 -2.11
N SER A 473 24.91 27.20 -2.43
CA SER A 473 25.60 26.76 -3.65
C SER A 473 26.91 26.02 -3.37
N ASN A 474 27.30 25.87 -2.10
CA ASN A 474 28.48 25.11 -1.70
C ASN A 474 28.05 23.88 -0.91
N TYR A 475 28.00 22.75 -1.59
CA TYR A 475 27.76 21.44 -0.99
C TYR A 475 29.07 20.64 -0.96
N PRO A 476 29.37 19.92 0.14
CA PRO A 476 30.46 18.96 0.16
C PRO A 476 30.37 17.97 -1.00
N VAL A 477 31.51 17.65 -1.63
CA VAL A 477 31.54 16.71 -2.76
C VAL A 477 31.65 15.28 -2.25
N TYR A 478 30.72 14.41 -2.61
CA TYR A 478 30.80 12.97 -2.28
C TYR A 478 32.00 12.32 -3.00
N PRO A 479 32.73 11.37 -2.38
CA PRO A 479 32.48 10.72 -1.09
C PRO A 479 33.15 11.39 0.13
N ALA A 480 33.60 12.64 0.03
CA ALA A 480 34.26 13.30 1.16
C ALA A 480 33.26 13.50 2.31
N GLY A 481 33.53 12.89 3.47
CA GLY A 481 32.67 12.94 4.65
C GLY A 481 32.01 11.61 5.04
N ILE A 482 32.24 10.52 4.29
CA ILE A 482 31.85 9.17 4.72
C ILE A 482 32.35 8.89 6.14
N GLY A 483 31.45 8.41 6.99
CA GLY A 483 31.65 8.20 8.43
C GLY A 483 31.09 9.30 9.32
N SER A 484 30.63 10.42 8.75
CA SER A 484 30.13 11.59 9.50
C SER A 484 28.78 12.15 9.05
N TYR A 485 28.21 11.65 7.95
CA TYR A 485 26.94 12.14 7.43
C TYR A 485 25.79 11.88 8.41
N LYS A 486 24.90 12.86 8.52
CA LYS A 486 23.64 12.80 9.26
C LYS A 486 22.47 12.87 8.26
N VAL A 487 21.32 12.34 8.66
CA VAL A 487 20.10 12.47 7.83
C VAL A 487 19.77 13.94 7.61
N GLY A 488 19.59 14.33 6.36
CA GLY A 488 19.43 15.71 5.91
C GLY A 488 20.70 16.39 5.40
N ASP A 489 21.89 15.82 5.63
CA ASP A 489 23.13 16.35 5.08
C ASP A 489 23.08 16.32 3.54
N LEU A 490 23.53 17.42 2.93
CA LEU A 490 23.52 17.62 1.49
C LEU A 490 24.93 17.43 0.95
N VAL A 491 25.06 16.60 -0.09
CA VAL A 491 26.32 16.40 -0.81
C VAL A 491 26.07 16.57 -2.30
N GLN A 492 27.13 16.88 -3.04
CA GLN A 492 27.08 17.03 -4.48
C GLN A 492 27.90 15.93 -5.15
N ASP A 493 27.38 15.41 -6.26
CA ASP A 493 28.12 14.53 -7.13
C ASP A 493 29.15 15.33 -7.95
N ALA A 494 30.43 14.92 -7.90
CA ALA A 494 31.52 15.64 -8.55
C ALA A 494 31.31 15.79 -10.06
N THR A 495 30.70 14.79 -10.71
CA THR A 495 30.59 14.69 -12.17
C THR A 495 29.35 15.40 -12.68
N SER A 496 28.18 15.03 -12.17
CA SER A 496 26.88 15.53 -12.63
C SER A 496 26.48 16.86 -11.98
N GLN A 497 27.18 17.27 -10.91
CA GLN A 497 26.85 18.45 -10.10
C GLN A 497 25.45 18.37 -9.45
N ARG A 498 24.79 17.20 -9.49
CA ARG A 498 23.51 16.95 -8.82
C ARG A 498 23.71 16.88 -7.31
N VAL A 499 22.68 17.30 -6.57
CA VAL A 499 22.71 17.38 -5.11
C VAL A 499 21.83 16.27 -4.54
N TYR A 500 22.33 15.64 -3.47
CA TYR A 500 21.69 14.53 -2.81
C TYR A 500 21.60 14.80 -1.32
N ALA A 501 20.45 14.48 -0.74
CA ALA A 501 20.25 14.48 0.70
C ALA A 501 20.44 13.08 1.26
N CYS A 502 21.19 12.97 2.37
CA CYS A 502 21.27 11.73 3.13
C CYS A 502 19.90 11.43 3.76
N VAL A 503 19.36 10.24 3.49
CA VAL A 503 18.07 9.78 4.01
C VAL A 503 18.25 8.87 5.21
N GLU A 504 19.29 8.02 5.19
CA GLU A 504 19.60 7.06 6.24
C GLU A 504 21.10 7.14 6.58
N ALA A 505 21.43 7.77 7.71
CA ALA A 505 22.81 8.08 8.09
C ALA A 505 23.70 6.83 8.13
N SER A 506 23.18 5.69 8.59
CA SER A 506 23.96 4.44 8.62
C SER A 506 24.39 3.98 7.23
N TRP A 507 23.55 4.19 6.22
CA TRP A 507 23.83 3.81 4.83
C TRP A 507 24.64 4.87 4.09
N CYS A 508 24.36 6.15 4.30
CA CYS A 508 25.15 7.25 3.72
C CYS A 508 26.64 7.15 4.05
N ASN A 509 26.95 6.61 5.23
CA ASN A 509 28.32 6.45 5.75
C ASN A 509 28.97 5.11 5.37
N MET A 510 28.39 4.36 4.45
CA MET A 510 28.96 3.12 3.91
C MET A 510 29.29 3.33 2.43
N SER A 511 30.54 3.06 2.04
CA SER A 511 31.04 3.29 0.68
C SER A 511 30.33 2.50 -0.42
N GLN A 512 29.60 1.44 -0.06
CA GLN A 512 28.79 0.65 -0.99
C GLN A 512 27.48 1.35 -1.41
N TYR A 513 27.04 2.38 -0.69
CA TYR A 513 25.85 3.17 -1.03
C TYR A 513 26.26 4.46 -1.74
N THR A 514 26.32 4.38 -3.07
CA THR A 514 26.64 5.49 -3.97
C THR A 514 25.45 6.42 -4.18
N LEU A 515 25.69 7.67 -4.62
CA LEU A 515 24.61 8.65 -4.84
C LEU A 515 23.55 8.20 -5.87
N THR A 516 23.99 7.46 -6.88
CA THR A 516 23.13 6.90 -7.93
C THR A 516 22.95 5.40 -7.73
N GLY A 517 21.73 4.89 -7.89
CA GLY A 517 21.45 3.45 -7.96
C GLY A 517 21.24 2.73 -6.63
N THR A 518 21.30 3.43 -5.48
CA THR A 518 20.91 2.85 -4.19
C THR A 518 19.70 3.56 -3.60
N GLU A 519 18.53 2.94 -3.77
CA GLU A 519 17.28 3.42 -3.17
C GLU A 519 17.38 3.39 -1.63
N GLY A 520 17.10 4.52 -1.00
CA GLY A 520 16.94 4.64 0.46
C GLY A 520 18.14 5.22 1.24
N ALA A 521 19.36 5.24 0.70
CA ALA A 521 20.50 5.90 1.35
C ALA A 521 20.55 7.39 1.01
N TRP A 522 20.46 7.71 -0.28
CA TRP A 522 20.53 9.06 -0.82
C TRP A 522 19.26 9.37 -1.61
N LYS A 523 18.76 10.60 -1.48
CA LYS A 523 17.65 11.12 -2.28
C LYS A 523 18.16 12.28 -3.12
N GLU A 524 18.02 12.19 -4.44
CA GLU A 524 18.28 13.35 -5.30
C GLU A 524 17.32 14.48 -4.91
N VAL A 525 17.87 15.66 -4.67
CA VAL A 525 17.10 16.87 -4.37
C VAL A 525 17.47 17.94 -5.35
N HIS A 526 16.55 18.86 -5.59
CA HIS A 526 16.81 20.03 -6.41
C HIS A 526 16.77 21.27 -5.53
N PRO A 527 17.91 21.72 -4.97
CA PRO A 527 17.92 22.85 -4.07
C PRO A 527 17.31 24.09 -4.71
N LYS A 528 16.31 24.65 -4.04
CA LYS A 528 15.64 25.89 -4.44
C LYS A 528 15.78 26.90 -3.32
N ALA A 529 15.75 28.17 -3.71
CA ALA A 529 15.72 29.22 -2.72
C ALA A 529 14.45 29.10 -1.86
N ALA A 530 14.59 29.38 -0.56
CA ALA A 530 13.45 29.49 0.31
C ALA A 530 12.44 30.52 -0.24
N PRO A 531 11.14 30.29 -0.04
CA PRO A 531 10.11 31.30 -0.25
C PRO A 531 10.45 32.61 0.44
N SER A 532 10.00 33.74 -0.11
CA SER A 532 10.38 35.07 0.39
C SER A 532 10.06 35.22 1.87
N GLY A 533 11.05 35.68 2.66
CA GLY A 533 10.90 35.88 4.10
C GLY A 533 10.97 34.62 4.97
N TYR A 534 11.16 33.44 4.36
CA TYR A 534 11.42 32.19 5.07
C TYR A 534 12.89 31.79 4.96
N GLN A 535 13.38 31.08 5.96
CA GLN A 535 14.72 30.48 5.95
C GLN A 535 14.63 29.02 5.49
N THR A 536 15.73 28.47 4.97
CA THR A 536 15.86 27.04 4.70
C THR A 536 16.35 26.33 5.97
N TYR A 537 15.70 25.21 6.32
CA TYR A 537 16.11 24.34 7.42
C TYR A 537 17.60 23.95 7.26
N PRO A 538 18.42 23.94 8.33
CA PRO A 538 18.08 24.12 9.75
C PRO A 538 18.25 25.57 10.27
N ALA A 539 18.27 26.59 9.41
CA ALA A 539 18.40 27.97 9.89
C ALA A 539 17.18 28.42 10.70
N GLY A 540 17.40 29.30 11.68
CA GLY A 540 16.32 29.87 12.50
C GLY A 540 15.91 29.05 13.71
N GLN A 541 16.74 28.08 14.12
CA GLN A 541 16.57 27.37 15.39
C GLN A 541 16.75 28.29 16.61
N PRO A 542 16.06 28.01 17.74
CA PRO A 542 15.10 26.92 17.91
C PRO A 542 13.72 27.22 17.32
N TYR A 543 13.06 26.20 16.77
CA TYR A 543 11.70 26.27 16.26
C TYR A 543 10.68 26.05 17.37
N ALA A 544 9.74 26.96 17.52
CA ALA A 544 8.58 26.78 18.37
C ALA A 544 7.46 26.04 17.60
N VAL A 545 6.48 25.48 18.32
CA VAL A 545 5.26 24.98 17.67
C VAL A 545 4.63 26.12 16.87
N GLY A 546 4.35 25.86 15.59
CA GLY A 546 3.83 26.84 14.64
C GLY A 546 4.88 27.62 13.85
N SER A 547 6.18 27.50 14.16
CA SER A 547 7.26 28.05 13.31
C SER A 547 7.19 27.44 11.91
N THR A 548 7.40 28.26 10.88
CA THR A 548 7.40 27.83 9.49
C THR A 548 8.79 27.94 8.89
N ILE A 549 9.27 26.88 8.26
CA ILE A 549 10.59 26.80 7.62
C ILE A 549 10.48 26.19 6.22
N ALA A 550 11.39 26.53 5.33
CA ALA A 550 11.50 25.87 4.02
C ALA A 550 12.38 24.62 4.11
N ASP A 551 12.05 23.54 3.40
CA ASP A 551 13.00 22.47 3.10
C ASP A 551 14.02 22.91 2.04
N VAL A 552 14.96 22.03 1.71
CA VAL A 552 15.98 22.28 0.67
C VAL A 552 15.36 22.54 -0.72
N GLU A 553 14.17 22.03 -0.99
CA GLU A 553 13.46 22.21 -2.26
C GLU A 553 12.50 23.42 -2.25
N GLY A 554 12.53 24.21 -1.16
CA GLY A 554 11.74 25.42 -0.98
C GLY A 554 10.25 25.18 -0.69
N ASN A 555 9.86 23.97 -0.28
CA ASN A 555 8.52 23.69 0.25
C ASN A 555 8.44 24.15 1.71
N LEU A 556 7.30 24.71 2.14
CA LEU A 556 7.13 25.14 3.53
C LEU A 556 6.60 24.03 4.42
N TYR A 557 7.11 24.02 5.65
CA TYR A 557 6.76 23.10 6.71
C TYR A 557 6.49 23.88 7.99
N LYS A 558 5.36 23.58 8.64
CA LYS A 558 4.98 24.14 9.94
C LYS A 558 5.31 23.15 11.05
N CYS A 559 6.02 23.61 12.07
CA CYS A 559 6.39 22.78 13.20
C CYS A 559 5.16 22.39 14.02
N ASN A 560 4.95 21.08 14.20
CA ASN A 560 3.88 20.51 15.01
C ASN A 560 4.32 20.30 16.46
N VAL A 561 5.55 19.80 16.65
CA VAL A 561 6.10 19.43 17.96
C VAL A 561 7.51 19.99 18.08
N ALA A 562 7.67 21.07 18.85
CA ALA A 562 8.94 21.79 18.97
C ALA A 562 10.13 20.88 19.32
N GLY A 563 9.92 19.89 20.21
CA GLY A 563 10.95 18.92 20.56
C GLY A 563 11.51 18.15 19.36
N TRP A 564 10.65 17.74 18.41
CA TRP A 564 11.07 16.98 17.23
C TRP A 564 11.59 17.87 16.11
N CYS A 565 10.98 19.04 15.88
CA CYS A 565 11.42 20.01 14.87
C CYS A 565 12.88 20.44 15.04
N ASN A 566 13.38 20.46 16.28
CA ASN A 566 14.75 20.87 16.61
C ASN A 566 15.76 19.73 16.66
N GLN A 567 15.33 18.46 16.51
CA GLN A 567 16.26 17.32 16.54
C GLN A 567 17.00 17.11 15.22
N GLY A 568 16.38 17.45 14.10
CA GLY A 568 16.88 17.09 12.77
C GLY A 568 16.99 15.60 12.57
N GLY A 569 17.86 15.16 11.68
CA GLY A 569 18.01 13.75 11.38
C GLY A 569 16.71 13.15 10.83
N ALA A 570 16.16 12.15 11.53
CA ALA A 570 14.90 11.50 11.17
C ALA A 570 13.70 12.47 11.06
N TYR A 571 13.78 13.65 11.70
CA TYR A 571 12.73 14.67 11.68
C TYR A 571 13.03 15.83 10.71
N THR A 572 14.05 15.73 9.86
CA THR A 572 14.36 16.76 8.85
C THR A 572 13.18 16.92 7.88
N PRO A 573 12.62 18.15 7.70
CA PRO A 573 11.42 18.36 6.90
C PRO A 573 11.59 17.89 5.45
N GLY A 574 10.65 17.07 4.96
CA GLY A 574 10.64 16.57 3.57
C GLY A 574 11.67 15.50 3.22
N ILE A 575 12.56 15.13 4.16
CA ILE A 575 13.65 14.17 3.95
C ILE A 575 13.60 13.02 4.96
N GLY A 576 13.58 13.32 6.26
CA GLY A 576 13.74 12.30 7.30
C GLY A 576 12.53 11.37 7.42
N ALA A 577 12.75 10.10 7.78
CA ALA A 577 11.69 9.08 7.81
C ALA A 577 10.47 9.44 8.70
N HIS A 578 10.67 10.29 9.70
CA HIS A 578 9.66 10.74 10.66
C HIS A 578 9.34 12.23 10.53
N TRP A 579 9.62 12.84 9.38
CA TRP A 579 9.39 14.28 9.21
C TRP A 579 7.92 14.68 9.44
N ALA A 580 6.97 13.82 9.07
CA ALA A 580 5.53 14.09 9.19
C ALA A 580 5.04 14.15 10.65
N ASP A 581 5.76 13.49 11.56
CA ASP A 581 5.48 13.55 12.99
C ASP A 581 5.85 14.94 13.55
N ALA A 582 6.96 15.52 13.05
CA ALA A 582 7.46 16.82 13.48
C ALA A 582 6.82 18.00 12.73
N TRP A 583 6.44 17.82 11.46
CA TRP A 583 6.08 18.91 10.56
C TRP A 583 4.82 18.64 9.75
N SER A 584 4.00 19.67 9.56
CA SER A 584 2.93 19.68 8.55
C SER A 584 3.43 20.39 7.31
N LYS A 585 3.40 19.72 6.14
CA LYS A 585 3.68 20.37 4.85
C LYS A 585 2.54 21.33 4.50
N LEU A 586 2.87 22.56 4.11
CA LEU A 586 1.91 23.64 3.79
C LEU A 586 1.56 23.73 2.29
#